data_AF-A0A7W2RXJ3-F1
#
_entry.id   AF-A0A7W2RXJ3-F1
#
_cell.length_a   1.000
_cell.length_b   1.000
_cell.length_c   1.000
_cell.angle_alpha   90.00
_cell.angle_beta   90.00
_cell.angle_gamma   90.00
#
_symmetry.space_group_name_H-M   'P 1'
#
loop_
_entity.id
_entity.type
_entity.pdbx_description
1 polymer ?
#
loop_
_entity_poly.entity_id
_entity_poly.type
_entity_poly.pdbx_seq_one_letter_code
_entity_poly.pdbx_strand_id
1 'polypeptide(L)'
;MEYLTQEGDWCFEVKQVQARRVSEYGKPYTGSPLLTVTDGVLHVESLILKEGDTFSRKDYKNIIKYASDAKFPKIETRRYKSGVILDKEVYS
;
A
#
# COMPACT_ATOMS: atom_id res chain seq x y z
N MET A 1 12.84 5.49 5.42
CA MET A 1 13.11 4.80 4.14
C MET A 1 12.53 5.68 3.06
N GLU A 2 13.23 5.94 1.97
CA GLU A 2 12.66 6.70 0.86
C GLU A 2 12.31 5.72 -0.26
N TYR A 3 11.21 5.96 -0.97
CA TYR A 3 10.84 5.10 -2.11
C TYR A 3 11.81 5.23 -3.29
N LEU A 4 12.50 6.36 -3.39
CA LEU A 4 13.49 6.67 -4.40
C LEU A 4 14.77 7.15 -3.72
N THR A 5 15.90 6.53 -4.05
CA THR A 5 17.23 6.91 -3.52
C THR A 5 18.25 6.94 -4.65
N GLN A 6 19.29 7.75 -4.49
CA GLN A 6 20.37 7.89 -5.47
C GLN A 6 21.71 7.64 -4.77
N GLU A 7 22.51 6.74 -5.32
CA GLU A 7 23.86 6.44 -4.81
C GLU A 7 24.84 6.44 -5.99
N GLY A 8 25.72 7.44 -6.03
CA GLY A 8 26.54 7.72 -7.21
C GLY A 8 25.67 7.93 -8.46
N ASP A 9 25.93 7.16 -9.51
CA ASP A 9 25.19 7.21 -10.77
C ASP A 9 23.94 6.32 -10.80
N TRP A 10 23.66 5.58 -9.71
CA TRP A 10 22.55 4.64 -9.64
C TRP A 10 21.33 5.22 -8.95
N CYS A 11 20.17 4.98 -9.55
CA CYS A 11 18.87 5.28 -8.95
C CYS A 11 18.17 3.99 -8.53
N PHE A 12 17.68 3.95 -7.29
CA PHE A 12 16.95 2.81 -6.73
C PHE A 12 15.53 3.23 -6.40
N GLU A 13 14.58 2.48 -6.93
CA GLU A 13 13.15 2.75 -6.78
C GLU A 13 12.42 1.53 -6.20
N VAL A 14 11.59 1.75 -5.20
CA VAL A 14 10.64 0.76 -4.71
C VAL A 14 9.53 0.58 -5.73
N LYS A 15 9.44 -0.61 -6.33
CA LYS A 15 8.37 -0.97 -7.27
C LYS A 15 7.18 -1.66 -6.62
N GLN A 16 7.39 -2.32 -5.49
CA GLN A 16 6.34 -3.08 -4.83
C GLN A 16 6.60 -3.21 -3.33
N VAL A 17 5.53 -3.16 -2.53
CA VAL A 17 5.55 -3.40 -1.10
C VAL A 17 4.52 -4.47 -0.76
N GLN A 18 4.97 -5.56 -0.14
CA GLN A 18 4.08 -6.56 0.43
C GLN A 18 3.70 -6.14 1.85
N ALA A 19 2.52 -5.55 2.01
CA ALA A 19 2.00 -5.23 3.35
C ALA A 19 1.34 -6.45 3.98
N ARG A 20 1.51 -6.62 5.30
CA ARG A 20 0.87 -7.69 6.08
C ARG A 20 0.34 -7.11 7.39
N ARG A 21 -0.96 -7.28 7.63
CA ARG A 21 -1.59 -6.96 8.91
C ARG A 21 -1.34 -8.10 9.89
N VAL A 22 -0.36 -7.91 10.77
CA VAL A 22 0.10 -8.92 11.72
C VAL A 22 0.53 -8.22 13.02
N SER A 23 0.44 -8.91 14.15
CA SER A 23 0.93 -8.39 15.43
C SER A 23 2.46 -8.37 15.52
N GLU A 24 3.12 -9.29 14.82
CA GLU A 24 4.57 -9.44 14.81
C GLU A 24 5.02 -10.10 13.50
N TYR A 25 6.21 -9.73 13.02
CA TYR A 25 6.78 -10.34 11.83
C TYR A 25 6.93 -11.86 11.98
N GLY A 26 6.63 -12.61 10.93
CA GLY A 26 6.71 -14.09 10.91
C GLY A 26 5.47 -14.81 11.45
N LYS A 27 4.54 -14.12 12.13
CA LYS A 27 3.26 -14.71 12.57
C LYS A 27 2.20 -14.74 11.45
N PRO A 28 1.15 -15.56 11.59
CA PRO A 28 0.02 -15.55 10.65
C PRO A 28 -0.62 -14.16 10.55
N TYR A 29 -0.76 -13.65 9.33
CA TYR A 29 -1.38 -12.35 9.06
C TYR A 29 -2.89 -12.49 8.83
N THR A 30 -3.62 -11.41 9.09
CA THR A 30 -5.07 -11.33 8.89
C THR A 30 -5.47 -10.49 7.67
N GLY A 31 -4.52 -9.78 7.09
CA GLY A 31 -4.71 -9.02 5.86
C GLY A 31 -3.40 -8.83 5.13
N SER A 32 -3.43 -8.75 3.81
CA SER A 32 -2.22 -8.63 2.99
C SER A 32 -2.48 -7.90 1.68
N PRO A 33 -2.65 -6.57 1.69
CA PRO A 33 -2.72 -5.80 0.45
C PRO A 33 -1.36 -5.80 -0.25
N LEU A 34 -1.40 -5.79 -1.58
CA LEU A 34 -0.24 -5.57 -2.43
C LEU A 34 -0.18 -4.09 -2.76
N LEU A 35 0.97 -3.44 -2.54
CA LEU A 35 1.16 -2.06 -2.94
C LEU A 35 2.10 -2.02 -4.13
N THR A 36 1.63 -1.54 -5.28
CA THR A 36 2.44 -1.41 -6.50
C THR A 36 2.76 0.06 -6.74
N VAL A 37 3.94 0.33 -7.28
CA VAL A 37 4.41 1.70 -7.52
C VAL A 37 4.66 1.88 -9.01
N THR A 38 3.91 2.80 -9.60
CA THR A 38 3.99 3.14 -11.03
C THR A 38 4.12 4.65 -11.14
N ASP A 39 5.15 5.13 -11.83
CA ASP A 39 5.42 6.56 -12.04
C ASP A 39 5.40 7.39 -10.74
N GLY A 40 5.95 6.82 -9.66
CA GLY A 40 5.99 7.45 -8.32
C GLY A 40 4.64 7.45 -7.58
N VAL A 41 3.61 6.83 -8.14
CA VAL A 41 2.28 6.69 -7.51
C VAL A 41 2.17 5.32 -6.87
N LEU A 42 1.87 5.29 -5.57
CA LEU A 42 1.60 4.05 -4.85
C LEU A 42 0.12 3.66 -5.00
N HIS A 43 -0.14 2.49 -5.55
CA HIS A 43 -1.47 1.92 -5.71
C HIS A 43 -1.72 0.84 -4.66
N VAL A 44 -2.87 0.90 -3.99
CA VAL A 44 -3.32 -0.16 -3.08
C VAL A 44 -4.15 -1.18 -3.85
N GLU A 45 -3.61 -2.38 -4.01
CA GLU A 45 -4.18 -3.45 -4.83
C GLU A 45 -4.37 -4.75 -4.04
N SER A 46 -5.14 -5.68 -4.60
CA SER A 46 -5.24 -7.08 -4.17
C SER A 46 -5.35 -7.27 -2.65
N LEU A 47 -6.27 -6.54 -2.02
CA LEU A 47 -6.54 -6.67 -0.59
C LEU A 47 -7.15 -8.05 -0.29
N ILE A 48 -6.34 -8.92 0.28
CA ILE A 48 -6.78 -10.21 0.82
C ILE A 48 -6.93 -10.07 2.33
N LEU A 49 -8.06 -10.53 2.87
CA LEU A 49 -8.32 -10.61 4.30
C LEU A 49 -8.62 -12.05 4.69
N LYS A 50 -8.36 -12.38 5.96
CA LYS A 50 -8.87 -13.61 6.55
C LYS A 50 -10.40 -13.57 6.58
N GLU A 51 -11.03 -14.73 6.49
CA GLU A 51 -12.49 -14.84 6.59
C GLU A 51 -13.00 -14.22 7.91
N GLY A 52 -14.08 -13.44 7.82
CA GLY A 52 -14.70 -12.73 8.94
C GLY A 52 -14.02 -11.41 9.31
N ASP A 53 -12.81 -11.13 8.79
CA ASP A 53 -12.13 -9.86 9.02
C ASP A 53 -12.61 -8.76 8.06
N THR A 54 -12.52 -7.53 8.53
CA THR A 54 -12.83 -6.34 7.73
C THR A 54 -11.61 -5.42 7.61
N PHE A 55 -11.54 -4.70 6.50
CA PHE A 55 -10.58 -3.62 6.30
C PHE A 55 -11.20 -2.32 6.79
N SER A 56 -10.62 -1.77 7.85
CA SER A 56 -11.15 -0.61 8.56
C SER A 56 -10.54 0.70 8.07
N ARG A 57 -11.15 1.82 8.47
CA ARG A 57 -10.56 3.15 8.28
C ARG A 57 -9.18 3.29 8.95
N LYS A 58 -8.90 2.53 10.02
CA LYS A 58 -7.59 2.54 10.69
C LYS A 58 -6.53 1.89 9.81
N ASP A 59 -6.86 0.76 9.18
CA ASP A 59 -5.95 0.08 8.25
C ASP A 59 -5.56 1.00 7.10
N TYR A 60 -6.54 1.72 6.57
CA TYR A 60 -6.33 2.73 5.53
C TYR A 60 -5.38 3.85 5.96
N LYS A 61 -5.61 4.44 7.14
CA LYS A 61 -4.73 5.47 7.71
C LYS A 61 -3.30 4.96 7.91
N ASN A 62 -3.13 3.70 8.28
CA ASN A 62 -1.81 3.10 8.43
C ASN A 62 -1.07 3.01 7.09
N ILE A 63 -1.77 2.67 6.00
CA ILE A 63 -1.17 2.63 4.65
C ILE A 63 -0.78 4.05 4.20
N ILE A 64 -1.66 5.04 4.39
CA ILE A 64 -1.35 6.43 4.06
C ILE A 64 -0.13 6.91 4.86
N LYS A 65 -0.10 6.60 6.16
CA LYS A 65 1.02 6.96 7.02
C LYS A 65 2.32 6.31 6.54
N TYR A 66 2.30 5.02 6.22
CA TYR A 66 3.47 4.33 5.68
C TYR A 66 4.00 5.02 4.42
N ALA A 67 3.12 5.32 3.47
CA ALA A 67 3.51 5.93 2.21
C ALA A 67 4.04 7.37 2.38
N SER A 68 3.45 8.14 3.30
CA SER A 68 3.96 9.45 3.71
C SER A 68 5.34 9.35 4.37
N ASP A 69 5.52 8.44 5.33
CA ASP A 69 6.81 8.20 6.00
C ASP A 69 7.87 7.69 4.99
N ALA A 70 7.43 6.99 3.94
CA ALA A 70 8.27 6.51 2.85
C ALA A 70 8.49 7.53 1.71
N LYS A 71 7.96 8.75 1.87
CA LYS A 71 8.04 9.88 0.93
C LYS A 71 7.47 9.61 -0.45
N PHE A 72 6.50 8.71 -0.58
CA PHE A 72 5.77 8.58 -1.85
C PHE A 72 4.99 9.88 -2.12
N PRO A 73 5.13 10.49 -3.31
CA PRO A 73 4.51 11.78 -3.62
C PRO A 73 3.00 11.68 -3.81
N LYS A 74 2.50 10.49 -4.15
CA LYS A 74 1.08 10.24 -4.39
C LYS A 74 0.67 8.83 -3.99
N ILE A 75 -0.56 8.71 -3.53
CA ILE A 75 -1.22 7.42 -3.25
C ILE A 75 -2.56 7.41 -3.96
N GLU A 76 -2.84 6.33 -4.68
CA GLU A 76 -4.17 6.03 -5.20
C GLU A 76 -4.72 4.77 -4.55
N THR A 77 -5.97 4.85 -4.09
CA THR A 77 -6.69 3.66 -3.62
C THR A 77 -7.92 3.47 -4.47
N ARG A 78 -8.23 2.21 -4.79
CA ARG A 78 -9.38 1.85 -5.61
C ARG A 78 -10.17 0.78 -4.89
N ARG A 79 -11.46 1.04 -4.70
CA ARG A 79 -12.38 0.03 -4.17
C ARG A 79 -13.17 -0.58 -5.32
N TYR A 80 -13.05 -1.89 -5.49
CA TYR A 80 -13.84 -2.63 -6.46
C TYR A 80 -15.00 -3.35 -5.75
N LYS A 81 -16.17 -3.41 -6.40
CA LYS A 81 -17.27 -4.31 -6.04
C LYS A 81 -17.89 -4.83 -7.33
N SER A 82 -17.93 -6.15 -7.47
CA SER A 82 -18.49 -6.82 -8.65
C SER A 82 -17.90 -6.33 -9.98
N GLY A 83 -16.58 -6.06 -10.01
CA GLY A 83 -15.88 -5.61 -11.22
C GLY A 83 -15.99 -4.10 -11.52
N VAL A 84 -16.75 -3.33 -10.74
CA VAL A 84 -16.89 -1.88 -10.90
C VAL A 84 -16.09 -1.15 -9.82
N ILE A 85 -15.39 -0.08 -10.22
CA ILE A 85 -14.76 0.86 -9.27
C ILE A 85 -15.88 1.62 -8.56
N LEU A 86 -16.02 1.39 -7.26
CA LEU A 86 -16.94 2.13 -6.41
C LEU A 86 -16.37 3.47 -5.98
N ASP A 87 -15.05 3.53 -5.78
CA ASP A 87 -14.39 4.69 -5.23
C ASP A 87 -12.92 4.78 -5.68
N LYS A 88 -12.45 6.00 -5.92
CA LYS A 88 -11.05 6.33 -6.20
C LYS A 88 -10.68 7.54 -5.35
N GLU A 89 -9.81 7.33 -4.39
CA GLU A 89 -9.26 8.40 -3.57
C GLU A 89 -7.78 8.62 -3.93
N VAL A 90 -7.36 9.88 -4.02
CA VAL A 90 -5.99 10.29 -4.34
C VAL A 90 -5.47 11.19 -3.24
N TYR A 91 -4.29 10.88 -2.72
CA TYR A 91 -3.59 11.65 -1.70
C TYR A 91 -2.25 12.12 -2.25
N SER A 92 -1.85 13.33 -1.88
CA SER A 92 -0.59 13.98 -2.23
C SER A 92 0.12 14.46 -0.98
#